data_AF-A0A238FIC3-F1
#
_entry.id   AF-A0A238FIC3-F1
#
_cell.length_a   1.000
_cell.length_b   1.000
_cell.length_c   1.000
_cell.angle_alpha   90.00
_cell.angle_beta   90.00
_cell.angle_gamma   90.00
#
_symmetry.space_group_name_H-M   'P 1'
#
loop_
_entity.id
_entity.type
_entity.pdbx_description
1 polymer ?
#
loop_
_entity_poly.entity_id
_entity_poly.type
_entity_poly.pdbx_seq_one_letter_code
_entity_poly.pdbx_strand_id
1 'polypeptide(L)'
;MHEAMWLKLEAMGLGGHELEVIKSLYKSGKVRVKIDELFSYSFEIGKGTQQGDPLSPLLFIIFINDLLIGCPFGATIPGLSEKVPGLLFADDLAGLCNSIESVHLFLERLEQWCDTWG
;
A
#
# COMPACT_ATOMS: atom_id res chain seq x y z
N MET A 1 0.01 -5.11 -8.91
CA MET A 1 -0.41 -5.27 -7.50
C MET A 1 0.21 -6.46 -6.77
N HIS A 2 -0.11 -7.74 -7.05
CA HIS A 2 0.50 -8.85 -6.27
C HIS A 2 2.03 -8.92 -6.45
N GLU A 3 2.54 -8.78 -7.68
CA GLU A 3 3.99 -8.74 -7.93
C GLU A 3 4.69 -7.57 -7.24
N ALA A 4 4.08 -6.38 -7.30
CA ALA A 4 4.57 -5.20 -6.59
C ALA A 4 4.66 -5.43 -5.07
N MET A 5 3.68 -6.11 -4.47
CA MET A 5 3.73 -6.51 -3.06
C MET A 5 4.89 -7.46 -2.78
N TRP A 6 5.11 -8.46 -3.66
CA TRP A 6 6.23 -9.40 -3.51
C TRP A 6 7.58 -8.69 -3.54
N LEU A 7 7.78 -7.78 -4.50
CA LEU A 7 8.99 -6.98 -4.61
C LEU A 7 9.24 -6.12 -3.37
N LYS A 8 8.18 -5.51 -2.81
CA LYS A 8 8.30 -4.70 -1.58
C LYS A 8 8.63 -5.55 -0.35
N LEU A 9 8.03 -6.73 -0.22
CA LEU A 9 8.36 -7.68 0.86
C LEU A 9 9.80 -8.19 0.74
N GLU A 10 10.25 -8.50 -0.47
CA GLU A 10 11.64 -8.88 -0.75
C GLU A 10 12.61 -7.73 -0.41
N ALA A 11 12.28 -6.49 -0.77
CA ALA A 11 13.06 -5.31 -0.40
C ALA A 11 13.13 -5.07 1.12
N MET A 12 12.13 -5.53 1.88
CA MET A 12 12.15 -5.53 3.35
C MET A 12 12.91 -6.71 3.96
N GLY A 13 13.45 -7.61 3.13
CA GLY A 13 14.24 -8.77 3.57
C GLY A 13 13.44 -10.05 3.79
N LEU A 14 12.15 -10.10 3.42
CA LEU A 14 11.41 -11.35 3.41
C LEU A 14 11.77 -12.17 2.17
N GLY A 15 12.05 -13.45 2.35
CA GLY A 15 12.34 -14.36 1.25
C GLY A 15 12.07 -15.80 1.66
N GLY A 16 12.45 -16.74 0.80
CA GLY A 16 12.39 -18.16 1.13
C GLY A 16 10.99 -18.64 1.51
N HIS A 17 10.91 -19.42 2.58
CA HIS A 17 9.68 -20.11 2.97
C HIS A 17 8.58 -19.14 3.41
N GLU A 18 8.93 -18.10 4.16
CA GLU A 18 7.99 -17.10 4.68
C GLU A 18 7.26 -16.37 3.55
N LEU A 19 8.02 -15.93 2.54
CA LEU A 19 7.44 -15.26 1.38
C LEU A 19 6.55 -16.20 0.55
N GLU A 20 6.95 -17.47 0.40
CA GLU A 20 6.14 -18.47 -0.32
C GLU A 20 4.84 -18.80 0.42
N VAL A 21 4.85 -18.83 1.76
CA VAL A 21 3.62 -18.97 2.56
C VAL A 21 2.67 -17.81 2.28
N ILE A 22 3.16 -16.56 2.32
CA ILE A 22 2.32 -15.38 2.03
C ILE A 22 1.79 -15.44 0.59
N LYS A 23 2.65 -15.70 -0.41
CA LYS A 23 2.22 -15.85 -1.81
C LYS A 23 1.14 -16.92 -1.96
N SER A 24 1.24 -18.03 -1.23
CA SER A 24 0.27 -19.12 -1.28
C SER A 24 -1.12 -18.71 -0.77
N LEU A 25 -1.20 -17.85 0.26
CA LEU A 25 -2.47 -17.32 0.77
C LEU A 25 -3.20 -16.47 -0.28
N TYR A 26 -2.46 -15.78 -1.14
CA TYR A 26 -3.01 -14.94 -2.21
C TYR A 26 -3.10 -15.67 -3.56
N LYS A 27 -2.73 -16.95 -3.64
CA LYS A 27 -2.79 -17.73 -4.87
C LYS A 27 -4.21 -18.24 -5.09
N SER A 28 -4.85 -17.76 -6.15
CA SER A 28 -6.14 -18.30 -6.65
C SER A 28 -7.32 -18.16 -5.68
N GLY A 29 -7.42 -17.03 -4.98
CA GLY A 29 -8.62 -16.66 -4.24
C GLY A 29 -9.84 -16.57 -5.17
N LYS A 30 -10.85 -17.40 -4.89
CA LYS A 30 -12.14 -17.38 -5.61
C LYS A 30 -13.18 -16.66 -4.77
N VAL A 31 -13.89 -15.74 -5.41
CA VAL A 31 -14.95 -14.94 -4.78
C VAL A 31 -16.28 -15.10 -5.50
N ARG A 32 -17.34 -14.83 -4.76
CA ARG A 32 -18.73 -14.76 -5.24
C ARG A 32 -19.41 -13.58 -4.57
N VAL A 33 -20.31 -12.92 -5.28
CA VAL A 33 -21.15 -11.86 -4.73
C VAL A 33 -22.41 -12.51 -4.14
N LYS A 34 -22.76 -12.15 -2.91
CA LYS A 34 -24.02 -12.54 -2.26
C LYS A 34 -24.99 -11.34 -2.29
N ILE A 35 -26.22 -11.56 -2.77
CA ILE A 35 -27.34 -10.60 -2.69
C ILE A 35 -28.54 -11.37 -2.14
N ASP A 36 -29.04 -10.95 -0.97
CA ASP A 36 -30.01 -11.72 -0.17
C ASP A 36 -29.55 -13.17 -0.01
N GLU A 37 -30.34 -14.17 -0.42
CA GLU A 37 -29.95 -15.59 -0.36
C GLU A 37 -29.38 -16.15 -1.68
N LEU A 38 -29.10 -15.28 -2.65
CA LEU A 38 -28.55 -15.65 -3.95
C LEU A 38 -27.05 -15.38 -4.04
N PHE A 39 -26.35 -16.24 -4.77
CA PHE A 39 -24.92 -16.11 -5.06
C PHE A 39 -24.66 -16.00 -6.56
N SER A 40 -23.70 -15.17 -6.95
CA SER A 40 -23.16 -15.15 -8.32
C SER A 40 -22.39 -16.43 -8.66
N TYR A 41 -21.99 -16.56 -9.93
CA TYR A 41 -20.93 -17.49 -10.30
C TYR A 41 -19.61 -17.11 -9.60
N SER A 42 -18.73 -18.10 -9.43
CA SER A 42 -17.38 -17.89 -8.88
C SER A 42 -16.47 -17.26 -9.92
N PHE A 43 -15.68 -16.28 -9.49
CA PHE A 43 -14.63 -15.67 -10.29
C PHE A 43 -13.34 -15.53 -9.47
N GLU A 44 -12.21 -15.37 -10.15
CA GLU A 44 -10.90 -15.22 -9.53
C GLU A 44 -10.59 -13.76 -9.21
N ILE A 45 -9.88 -13.52 -8.11
CA ILE A 45 -9.34 -12.19 -7.77
C ILE A 45 -8.05 -11.98 -8.56
N GLY A 46 -8.05 -11.02 -9.49
CA GLY A 46 -6.85 -10.65 -10.26
C GLY A 46 -5.99 -9.55 -9.62
N LYS A 47 -6.58 -8.73 -8.74
CA LYS A 47 -5.92 -7.68 -7.96
C LYS A 47 -6.69 -7.49 -6.65
N GLY A 48 -6.00 -7.15 -5.56
CA GLY A 48 -6.62 -6.87 -4.27
C GLY A 48 -6.10 -7.78 -3.16
N THR A 49 -6.24 -7.33 -1.92
CA THR A 49 -6.13 -8.22 -0.76
C THR A 49 -7.52 -8.75 -0.39
N GLN A 50 -7.59 -9.92 0.24
CA GLN A 50 -8.87 -10.49 0.67
C GLN A 50 -9.41 -9.68 1.86
N GLN A 51 -10.60 -9.09 1.71
CA GLN A 51 -11.25 -8.41 2.84
C GLN A 51 -11.61 -9.41 3.94
N GLY A 52 -11.33 -9.04 5.19
CA GLY A 52 -11.54 -9.89 6.35
C GLY A 52 -10.40 -10.85 6.68
N ASP A 53 -9.35 -10.92 5.84
CA ASP A 53 -8.11 -11.60 6.20
C ASP A 53 -7.29 -10.73 7.17
N PRO A 54 -6.94 -11.25 8.38
CA PRO A 54 -6.10 -10.53 9.34
C PRO A 54 -4.75 -10.04 8.81
N LEU A 55 -4.21 -10.67 7.76
CA LEU A 55 -2.93 -10.29 7.17
C LEU A 55 -3.04 -9.11 6.19
N SER A 56 -4.22 -8.92 5.58
CA SER A 56 -4.45 -7.90 4.56
C SER A 56 -4.13 -6.47 5.02
N PRO A 57 -4.49 -6.01 6.23
CA PRO A 57 -4.12 -4.67 6.71
C PRO A 57 -2.60 -4.49 6.84
N LEU A 58 -1.88 -5.49 7.36
CA LEU A 58 -0.42 -5.41 7.50
C LEU A 58 0.27 -5.33 6.14
N LEU A 59 -0.17 -6.14 5.19
CA LEU A 59 0.38 -6.11 3.83
C LEU A 59 0.10 -4.77 3.14
N PHE A 60 -1.07 -4.19 3.35
CA PHE A 60 -1.37 -2.86 2.84
C PHE A 60 -0.44 -1.79 3.42
N ILE A 61 -0.21 -1.81 4.75
CA ILE A 61 0.73 -0.89 5.41
C ILE A 61 2.14 -1.06 4.85
N ILE A 62 2.62 -2.29 4.69
CA ILE A 62 3.92 -2.58 4.09
C ILE A 62 4.01 -2.00 2.67
N PHE A 63 2.96 -2.17 1.88
CA PHE A 63 2.93 -1.71 0.50
C PHE A 63 3.11 -0.19 0.36
N ILE A 64 2.45 0.59 1.22
CA ILE A 64 2.50 2.06 1.20
C ILE A 64 3.67 2.65 2.00
N ASN A 65 4.44 1.84 2.73
CA ASN A 65 5.43 2.32 3.69
C ASN A 65 6.54 3.18 3.06
N ASP A 66 6.81 3.01 1.77
CA ASP A 66 7.82 3.76 1.03
C ASP A 66 7.30 5.03 0.33
N LEU A 67 5.99 5.28 0.36
CA LEU A 67 5.32 6.34 -0.38
C LEU A 67 5.92 7.72 -0.09
N LEU A 68 6.22 7.98 1.19
CA LEU A 68 6.76 9.25 1.66
C LEU A 68 8.31 9.32 1.69
N ILE A 69 9.01 8.22 1.43
CA ILE A 69 10.48 8.17 1.55
C ILE A 69 11.16 9.07 0.51
N GLY A 70 12.04 9.97 0.96
CA GLY A 70 12.76 10.87 0.05
C GLY A 70 11.93 12.07 -0.43
N CYS A 71 10.81 12.35 0.22
CA CYS A 71 10.05 13.57 -0.02
C CYS A 71 10.86 14.80 0.48
N PRO A 72 11.13 15.81 -0.37
CA PRO A 72 12.07 16.89 -0.03
C PRO A 72 11.47 18.02 0.84
N PHE A 73 10.17 17.97 1.09
CA PHE A 73 9.42 18.93 1.88
C PHE A 73 8.65 18.23 3.00
N GLY A 74 8.24 19.00 4.01
CA GLY A 74 7.62 18.47 5.21
C GLY A 74 7.60 19.47 6.35
N ALA A 75 6.86 19.15 7.40
CA ALA A 75 6.83 19.93 8.63
C ALA A 75 8.07 19.66 9.48
N THR A 76 8.59 20.71 10.13
CA THR A 76 9.60 20.57 11.18
C THR A 76 8.89 20.33 12.50
N ILE A 77 9.18 19.19 13.13
CA ILE A 77 8.57 18.80 14.39
C ILE A 77 9.63 18.90 15.50
N PRO A 78 9.37 19.62 16.60
CA PRO A 78 10.31 19.67 17.73
C PRO A 78 10.68 18.27 18.22
N GLY A 79 11.98 17.98 18.29
CA GLY A 79 12.50 16.68 18.72
C GLY A 79 12.82 15.69 17.59
N LEU A 80 12.46 15.99 16.34
CA LEU A 80 12.88 15.22 15.17
C LEU A 80 13.98 15.97 14.40
N SER A 81 14.99 15.22 13.94
CA SER A 81 16.08 15.76 13.12
C SER A 81 15.69 15.95 11.66
N GLU A 82 14.74 15.16 11.18
CA GLU A 82 14.26 15.18 9.80
C GLU A 82 12.87 15.81 9.70
N LYS A 83 12.57 16.38 8.52
CA LYS A 83 11.23 16.89 8.24
C LYS A 83 10.26 15.72 8.06
N VAL A 84 9.04 15.90 8.55
CA VAL A 84 7.96 14.93 8.38
C VAL A 84 7.15 15.33 7.15
N PRO A 85 7.21 14.58 6.04
CA PRO A 85 6.53 14.93 4.79
C PRO A 85 5.02 14.70 4.83
N GLY A 86 4.54 13.82 5.72
CA GLY A 86 3.14 13.45 5.79
C GLY A 86 2.86 12.43 6.88
N LEU A 87 1.57 12.11 7.02
CA LEU A 87 1.05 11.09 7.93
C LEU A 87 0.30 10.05 7.11
N LEU A 88 0.51 8.78 7.43
CA LEU A 88 -0.18 7.63 6.84
C LEU A 88 -0.98 6.92 7.92
N PHE A 89 -2.27 6.72 7.71
CA PHE A 89 -3.11 5.93 8.60
C PHE A 89 -4.08 5.08 7.80
N ALA A 90 -3.83 3.77 7.74
CA ALA A 90 -4.50 2.90 6.79
C ALA A 90 -4.47 3.54 5.38
N ASP A 91 -5.61 3.70 4.72
CA ASP A 91 -5.77 4.33 3.41
C ASP A 91 -5.76 5.86 3.43
N ASP A 92 -5.81 6.50 4.60
CA ASP A 92 -5.74 7.95 4.73
C ASP A 92 -4.28 8.45 4.68
N LEU A 93 -4.03 9.39 3.76
CA LEU A 93 -2.76 10.10 3.62
C LEU A 93 -2.98 11.61 3.83
N ALA A 94 -2.17 12.21 4.71
CA ALA A 94 -2.09 13.65 4.88
C ALA A 94 -0.69 14.16 4.53
N GLY A 95 -0.55 14.91 3.43
CA GLY A 95 0.70 15.57 3.05
C GLY A 95 0.91 16.88 3.81
N LEU A 96 2.11 17.11 4.35
CA LEU A 96 2.48 18.31 5.09
C LEU A 96 3.31 19.24 4.21
N CYS A 97 2.63 20.20 3.59
CA CYS A 97 3.20 21.15 2.63
C CYS A 97 3.22 22.57 3.21
N ASN A 98 4.26 23.35 2.87
CA ASN A 98 4.43 24.72 3.38
C ASN A 98 4.24 25.81 2.30
N SER A 99 4.01 25.41 1.05
CA SER A 99 3.71 26.30 -0.08
C SER A 99 2.89 25.57 -1.14
N ILE A 100 2.27 26.33 -2.06
CA ILE A 100 1.51 25.77 -3.19
C ILE A 100 2.41 24.93 -4.09
N GLU A 101 3.66 25.36 -4.29
CA GLU A 101 4.65 24.63 -5.08
C GLU A 101 4.97 23.27 -4.45
N SER A 102 5.12 23.20 -3.12
CA SER A 102 5.32 21.93 -2.42
C SER A 102 4.11 20.99 -2.52
N VAL A 103 2.89 21.54 -2.57
CA VAL A 103 1.66 20.75 -2.80
C VAL A 103 1.67 20.13 -4.20
N HIS A 104 1.98 20.91 -5.24
CA HIS A 104 2.05 20.38 -6.60
C HIS A 104 3.11 19.28 -6.72
N LEU A 105 4.31 19.51 -6.19
CA LEU A 105 5.39 18.50 -6.22
C LEU A 105 5.02 17.24 -5.43
N PHE A 106 4.25 17.36 -4.35
CA PHE A 106 3.71 16.22 -3.61
C PHE A 106 2.74 15.39 -4.45
N LEU A 107 1.79 16.05 -5.11
CA LEU A 107 0.80 15.38 -5.95
C LEU A 107 1.47 14.69 -7.15
N GLU A 108 2.41 15.35 -7.82
CA GLU A 108 3.17 14.76 -8.94
C GLU A 108 3.93 13.51 -8.50
N ARG A 109 4.56 13.54 -7.32
CA ARG A 109 5.26 12.39 -6.78
C ARG A 109 4.30 11.25 -6.41
N LEU A 110 3.13 11.57 -5.84
CA LEU A 110 2.10 10.57 -5.56
C LEU A 110 1.61 9.89 -6.84
N GLU A 111 1.37 10.68 -7.89
CA GLU A 111 0.97 10.17 -9.20
C GLU A 111 2.04 9.23 -9.76
N GLN A 112 3.32 9.64 -9.75
CA GLN A 112 4.43 8.78 -10.19
C GLN A 112 4.54 7.48 -9.39
N TRP A 113 4.34 7.53 -8.07
CA TRP A 113 4.35 6.35 -7.23
C TRP A 113 3.17 5.42 -7.57
N CYS A 114 1.98 5.97 -7.78
CA CYS A 114 0.80 5.22 -8.20
C CYS A 114 0.99 4.58 -9.58
N ASP A 115 1.58 5.29 -10.54
CA ASP A 115 1.87 4.75 -11.88
C ASP A 115 2.88 3.60 -11.84
N THR A 116 3.84 3.68 -10.91
CA THR A 116 4.87 2.65 -10.72
C THR A 116 4.30 1.39 -10.07
N TRP A 117 3.42 1.54 -9.07
CA TRP A 117 3.03 0.45 -8.18
C TRP A 117 1.56 -0.03 -8.29
N GLY A 118 0.67 0.72 -8.95
CA GLY A 118 -0.78 0.49 -9.08
C GLY A 118 -1.28 -0.76 -9.82
#